data_AF-A0A9X7JMV9-F1
#
_entry.id   AF-A0A9X7JMV9-F1
#
_cell.length_a   1.000
_cell.length_b   1.000
_cell.length_c   1.000
_cell.angle_alpha   90.00
_cell.angle_beta   90.00
_cell.angle_gamma   90.00
#
_symmetry.space_group_name_H-M   'P 1'
#
loop_
_entity.id
_entity.type
_entity.pdbx_description
1 polymer ?
#
loop_
_entity_poly.entity_id
_entity_poly.type
_entity_poly.pdbx_seq_one_letter_code
_entity_poly.pdbx_strand_id
1 'polypeptide(L)'
;MSSGGLELPPGDGGPGGDGSADTPPGAVSLARPVEIGAALDWDADAWSEVRTRARRAGRAYIWLNLVEQRLRAVVAAVLRPVYEPVHGEDEWVVAAAGPAGQEWVQRAVAVREVSRRKGYLLDPADDNVLSFLTLPQLRELLVQHWPCFEPYLDDRRELELALDELEVTRNVVSRNRALSETVLAQAERASGRLLAILGGGSGSGAASADRLPVDAVEDIVGDRYADVVGVHPDRVRLQRQLPVEDLFGSARRLDAVGIGLNLLVQNYSGRRLVRLAEAGCRARLLFLNPASSAVRRRERELGIKKGEMSRSVEMNIMHMRRVRDRLRDTAAFEIRVFDETPRFTAYLVNGDGSDGLAVVQSYLRKARGMEAPVLVLRGGGTVVRDGREPEHGLFETYREEFESVWADSRPVS
;
A
#
# COMPACT_ATOMS: atom_id res chain seq x y z
N MET A 1 22.54 -35.57 -44.29
CA MET A 1 22.14 -36.37 -43.12
C MET A 1 20.82 -35.77 -42.61
N SER A 2 19.73 -36.01 -43.32
CA SER A 2 18.74 -37.10 -43.17
C SER A 2 17.94 -37.00 -41.87
N SER A 3 16.67 -36.59 -42.06
CA SER A 3 15.59 -36.51 -41.08
C SER A 3 15.18 -37.93 -40.66
N GLY A 4 15.11 -38.19 -39.35
CA GLY A 4 14.66 -39.47 -38.80
C GLY A 4 13.31 -39.31 -38.11
N GLY A 5 12.23 -39.63 -38.83
CA GLY A 5 10.90 -39.79 -38.25
C GLY A 5 10.82 -41.11 -37.47
N LEU A 6 10.17 -41.08 -36.30
CA LEU A 6 9.77 -42.27 -35.57
C LEU A 6 8.50 -42.86 -36.21
N GLU A 7 8.62 -44.07 -36.76
CA GLU A 7 7.51 -44.92 -37.14
C GLU A 7 6.90 -45.62 -35.90
N LEU A 8 5.58 -45.80 -35.91
CA LEU A 8 4.83 -46.65 -34.98
C LEU A 8 4.60 -48.04 -35.62
N PRO A 9 4.46 -49.11 -34.82
CA PRO A 9 4.62 -50.49 -35.26
C PRO A 9 3.44 -51.02 -36.11
N PRO A 10 3.67 -52.07 -36.94
CA PRO A 10 2.66 -52.58 -37.85
C PRO A 10 1.68 -53.52 -37.15
N GLY A 11 0.41 -53.47 -37.56
CA GLY A 11 -0.59 -54.49 -37.26
C GLY A 11 -0.59 -55.55 -38.36
N ASP A 12 -0.31 -56.80 -37.98
CA ASP A 12 -0.31 -57.99 -38.83
C ASP A 12 -1.72 -58.47 -39.23
N GLY A 13 -1.84 -58.96 -40.47
CA GLY A 13 -2.61 -60.17 -40.81
C GLY A 13 -3.93 -60.01 -41.59
N GLY A 14 -3.93 -60.35 -42.90
CA GLY A 14 -5.08 -60.31 -43.84
C GLY A 14 -6.01 -61.55 -43.77
N PRO A 15 -6.56 -62.11 -44.88
CA PRO A 15 -6.66 -61.64 -46.28
C PRO A 15 -8.06 -61.84 -46.97
N GLY A 16 -8.31 -61.13 -48.08
CA GLY A 16 -9.12 -61.63 -49.21
C GLY A 16 -10.39 -60.84 -49.60
N GLY A 17 -10.49 -60.49 -50.89
CA GLY A 17 -11.78 -60.28 -51.59
C GLY A 17 -11.91 -58.96 -52.37
N ASP A 18 -11.79 -59.06 -53.70
CA ASP A 18 -12.02 -58.01 -54.71
C ASP A 18 -13.38 -57.30 -54.62
N GLY A 19 -13.43 -56.03 -55.05
CA GLY A 19 -14.68 -55.39 -55.51
C GLY A 19 -14.69 -53.86 -55.43
N SER A 20 -14.58 -53.22 -56.59
CA SER A 20 -14.60 -51.77 -56.82
C SER A 20 -15.80 -51.00 -56.24
N ALA A 21 -15.56 -49.82 -55.65
CA ALA A 21 -16.31 -48.58 -55.90
C ALA A 21 -15.65 -47.39 -55.17
N ASP A 22 -15.55 -46.27 -55.89
CA ASP A 22 -14.98 -44.98 -55.46
C ASP A 22 -15.35 -44.55 -54.03
N THR A 23 -14.35 -44.30 -53.19
CA THR A 23 -14.50 -43.50 -51.96
C THR A 23 -13.37 -42.46 -51.94
N PRO A 24 -13.66 -41.15 -51.91
CA PRO A 24 -12.61 -40.14 -51.86
C PRO A 24 -11.86 -40.21 -50.52
N PRO A 25 -10.54 -39.94 -50.50
CA PRO A 25 -9.72 -40.09 -49.32
C PRO A 25 -9.97 -38.95 -48.33
N GLY A 26 -10.15 -39.31 -47.05
CA GLY A 26 -9.82 -38.41 -45.95
C GLY A 26 -10.96 -37.54 -45.41
N ALA A 27 -12.16 -38.10 -45.19
CA ALA A 27 -13.02 -37.55 -44.14
C ALA A 27 -12.51 -38.06 -42.79
N VAL A 28 -11.64 -37.29 -42.12
CA VAL A 28 -11.37 -37.50 -40.70
C VAL A 28 -12.71 -37.37 -39.99
N SER A 29 -13.22 -38.48 -39.47
CA SER A 29 -14.43 -38.50 -38.66
C SER A 29 -14.16 -37.61 -37.46
N LEU A 30 -14.67 -36.37 -37.48
CA LEU A 30 -14.61 -35.47 -36.36
C LEU A 30 -15.37 -36.17 -35.23
N ALA A 31 -14.63 -36.69 -34.25
CA ALA A 31 -15.20 -37.15 -33.01
C ALA A 31 -16.18 -36.08 -32.53
N ARG A 32 -17.40 -36.49 -32.15
CA ARG A 32 -18.43 -35.60 -31.61
C ARG A 32 -17.77 -34.58 -30.68
N PRO A 33 -18.14 -33.29 -30.75
CA PRO A 33 -17.55 -32.28 -29.88
C PRO A 33 -17.71 -32.78 -28.45
N VAL A 34 -16.59 -33.18 -27.83
CA VAL A 34 -16.52 -33.30 -26.38
C VAL A 34 -16.97 -31.92 -25.88
N GLU A 35 -17.82 -31.86 -24.87
CA GLU A 35 -18.27 -30.61 -24.25
C GLU A 35 -17.05 -29.91 -23.62
N ILE A 36 -16.20 -29.31 -24.46
CA ILE A 36 -15.01 -28.55 -24.10
C ILE A 36 -15.41 -27.32 -23.28
N GLY A 37 -16.68 -26.87 -23.37
CA GLY A 37 -17.21 -25.72 -22.65
C GLY A 37 -16.96 -25.76 -21.14
N ALA A 38 -17.25 -26.89 -20.47
CA ALA A 38 -17.02 -27.02 -19.03
C ALA A 38 -15.53 -27.08 -18.63
N ALA A 39 -14.65 -27.45 -19.56
CA ALA A 39 -13.20 -27.48 -19.36
C ALA A 39 -12.52 -26.14 -19.68
N LEU A 40 -13.25 -25.19 -20.30
CA LEU A 40 -12.78 -23.83 -20.57
C LEU A 40 -13.08 -22.87 -19.41
N ASP A 41 -14.07 -23.20 -18.59
CA ASP A 41 -14.40 -22.41 -17.40
C ASP A 41 -13.32 -22.59 -16.33
N TRP A 42 -12.91 -21.49 -15.72
CA TRP A 42 -12.06 -21.55 -14.54
C TRP A 42 -12.89 -22.00 -13.36
N ASP A 43 -12.47 -23.08 -12.72
CA ASP A 43 -12.96 -23.44 -11.40
C ASP A 43 -12.49 -22.42 -10.34
N ALA A 44 -12.98 -22.58 -9.10
CA ALA A 44 -12.67 -21.68 -8.00
C ALA A 44 -11.18 -21.62 -7.67
N ASP A 45 -10.45 -22.73 -7.86
CA ASP A 45 -9.03 -22.85 -7.55
C ASP A 45 -8.19 -22.15 -8.62
N ALA A 46 -8.51 -22.35 -9.90
CA ALA A 46 -7.94 -21.63 -11.03
C ALA A 46 -8.17 -20.12 -10.90
N TRP A 47 -9.39 -19.69 -10.55
CA TRP A 47 -9.69 -18.29 -10.26
C TRP A 47 -8.85 -17.73 -9.11
N SER A 48 -8.74 -18.47 -8.00
CA SER A 48 -7.95 -18.07 -6.83
C SER A 48 -6.47 -17.93 -7.16
N GLU A 49 -5.93 -18.85 -7.95
CA GLU A 49 -4.54 -18.84 -8.40
C GLU A 49 -4.27 -17.64 -9.32
N VAL A 50 -5.09 -17.44 -10.36
CA VAL A 50 -4.93 -16.30 -11.29
C VAL A 50 -5.07 -14.98 -10.54
N ARG A 51 -6.05 -14.87 -9.62
CA ARG A 51 -6.21 -13.68 -8.79
C ARG A 51 -4.98 -13.41 -7.94
N THR A 52 -4.37 -14.44 -7.37
CA THR A 52 -3.14 -14.31 -6.58
C THR A 52 -1.97 -13.86 -7.44
N ARG A 53 -1.81 -14.44 -8.64
CA ARG A 53 -0.77 -14.05 -9.61
C ARG A 53 -0.94 -12.60 -10.06
N ALA A 54 -2.17 -12.20 -10.42
CA ALA A 54 -2.50 -10.85 -10.85
C ALA A 54 -2.26 -9.82 -9.74
N ARG A 55 -2.64 -10.13 -8.49
CA ARG A 55 -2.36 -9.26 -7.33
C ARG A 55 -0.87 -9.01 -7.13
N ARG A 56 -0.06 -10.07 -7.16
CA ARG A 56 1.40 -9.96 -6.97
C ARG A 56 2.05 -9.18 -8.12
N ALA A 57 1.69 -9.47 -9.36
CA ALA A 57 2.21 -8.76 -10.52
C ALA A 57 1.79 -7.29 -10.55
N GLY A 58 0.53 -6.99 -10.23
CA GLY A 58 0.02 -5.61 -10.15
C GLY A 58 0.71 -4.80 -9.06
N ARG A 59 0.92 -5.40 -7.88
CA ARG A 59 1.65 -4.73 -6.78
C ARG A 59 3.11 -4.46 -7.15
N ALA A 60 3.81 -5.43 -7.71
CA ALA A 60 5.17 -5.22 -8.24
C ALA A 60 5.21 -4.14 -9.33
N TYR A 61 4.23 -4.13 -10.24
CA TYR A 61 4.14 -3.11 -11.30
C TYR A 61 4.06 -1.70 -10.73
N ILE A 62 3.26 -1.48 -9.68
CA ILE A 62 3.11 -0.15 -9.08
C ILE A 62 4.44 0.33 -8.48
N TRP A 63 5.12 -0.50 -7.69
CA TRP A 63 6.43 -0.15 -7.13
C TRP A 63 7.47 0.12 -8.22
N LEU A 64 7.55 -0.74 -9.23
CA LEU A 64 8.45 -0.55 -10.37
C LEU A 64 8.14 0.74 -11.13
N ASN A 65 6.86 1.05 -11.34
CA ASN A 65 6.46 2.28 -12.00
C ASN A 65 6.87 3.51 -11.18
N LEU A 66 6.63 3.52 -9.87
CA LEU A 66 7.05 4.63 -9.00
C LEU A 66 8.57 4.86 -9.05
N VAL A 67 9.35 3.78 -8.98
CA VAL A 67 10.81 3.83 -9.12
C VAL A 67 11.23 4.38 -10.48
N GLU A 68 10.68 3.85 -11.58
CA GLU A 68 11.00 4.31 -12.94
C GLU A 68 10.66 5.79 -13.14
N GLN A 69 9.49 6.24 -12.68
CA GLN A 69 9.10 7.64 -12.78
C GLN A 69 10.01 8.54 -11.93
N ARG A 70 10.37 8.12 -10.72
CA ARG A 70 11.29 8.89 -9.87
C ARG A 70 12.69 8.97 -10.49
N LEU A 71 13.20 7.87 -11.05
CA LEU A 71 14.48 7.86 -11.75
C LEU A 71 14.48 8.79 -12.95
N ARG A 72 13.45 8.74 -13.81
CA ARG A 72 13.31 9.66 -14.94
C ARG A 72 13.33 11.12 -14.47
N ALA A 73 12.58 11.44 -13.41
CA ALA A 73 12.53 12.78 -12.85
C ALA A 73 13.90 13.25 -12.32
N VAL A 74 14.62 12.39 -11.58
CA VAL A 74 15.95 12.70 -11.03
C VAL A 74 16.98 12.86 -12.15
N VAL A 75 17.01 11.95 -13.12
CA VAL A 75 17.90 12.02 -14.29
C VAL A 75 17.65 13.28 -15.10
N ALA A 76 16.38 13.61 -15.36
CA ALA A 76 16.01 14.86 -16.02
C ALA A 76 16.48 16.07 -15.22
N ALA A 77 16.18 16.14 -13.92
CA ALA A 77 16.50 17.29 -13.08
C ALA A 77 18.02 17.57 -13.00
N VAL A 78 18.85 16.52 -13.04
CA VAL A 78 20.31 16.64 -12.91
C VAL A 78 21.01 16.85 -14.27
N LEU A 79 20.65 16.06 -15.29
CA LEU A 79 21.38 16.07 -16.56
C LEU A 79 20.83 17.07 -17.57
N ARG A 80 19.51 17.35 -17.56
CA ARG A 80 18.91 18.30 -18.50
C ARG A 80 19.57 19.68 -18.40
N PRO A 81 19.80 20.29 -17.20
CA PRO A 81 20.49 21.58 -17.10
C PRO A 81 21.94 21.59 -17.61
N VAL A 82 22.59 20.43 -17.70
CA VAL A 82 23.97 20.30 -18.16
C VAL A 82 24.03 20.17 -19.69
N TYR A 83 23.15 19.35 -20.27
CA TYR A 83 23.22 18.98 -21.69
C TYR A 83 22.27 19.78 -22.60
N GLU A 84 21.08 20.15 -22.13
CA GLU A 84 20.09 20.87 -22.94
C GLU A 84 20.58 22.24 -23.45
N PRO A 85 21.29 23.08 -22.67
CA PRO A 85 21.74 24.37 -23.17
C PRO A 85 22.71 24.28 -24.37
N VAL A 86 23.40 23.16 -24.53
CA VAL A 86 24.39 22.93 -25.58
C VAL A 86 23.82 22.13 -26.76
N HIS A 87 22.94 21.17 -26.47
CA HIS A 87 22.45 20.20 -27.47
C HIS A 87 20.97 20.39 -27.84
N GLY A 88 20.22 21.21 -27.11
CA GLY A 88 18.80 21.44 -27.33
C GLY A 88 17.89 20.40 -26.64
N GLU A 89 16.59 20.70 -26.60
CA GLU A 89 15.58 19.94 -25.85
C GLU A 89 15.38 18.50 -26.37
N ASP A 90 15.46 18.28 -27.68
CA ASP A 90 15.21 16.95 -28.27
C ASP A 90 16.46 16.04 -28.27
N GLU A 91 17.66 16.59 -28.18
CA GLU A 91 18.91 15.82 -28.35
C GLU A 91 19.74 15.66 -27.08
N TRP A 92 19.41 16.37 -25.98
CA TRP A 92 20.22 16.32 -24.76
C TRP A 92 20.38 14.91 -24.18
N VAL A 93 19.37 14.04 -24.32
CA VAL A 93 19.45 12.63 -23.85
C VAL A 93 20.44 11.82 -24.70
N VAL A 94 20.47 12.07 -26.01
CA VAL A 94 21.42 11.45 -26.94
C VAL A 94 22.84 11.90 -26.60
N ALA A 95 23.02 13.20 -26.35
CA ALA A 95 24.29 13.76 -25.95
C ALA A 95 24.78 13.22 -24.59
N ALA A 96 23.88 13.11 -23.61
CA ALA A 96 24.18 12.55 -22.30
C ALA A 96 24.61 11.09 -22.38
N ALA A 97 23.94 10.25 -23.18
CA ALA A 97 24.33 8.85 -23.34
C ALA A 97 25.73 8.67 -23.98
N GLY A 98 26.15 9.63 -24.80
CA GLY A 98 27.45 9.60 -25.46
C GLY A 98 27.64 8.39 -26.40
N PRO A 99 28.88 8.10 -26.83
CA PRO A 99 29.15 7.05 -27.81
C PRO A 99 28.78 5.64 -27.31
N ALA A 100 28.95 5.39 -26.01
CA ALA A 100 28.64 4.09 -25.40
C ALA A 100 27.13 3.80 -25.43
N GLY A 101 26.30 4.83 -25.22
CA GLY A 101 24.85 4.67 -25.20
C GLY A 101 24.09 5.03 -26.48
N GLN A 102 24.80 5.44 -27.53
CA GLN A 102 24.20 5.91 -28.77
C GLN A 102 23.22 4.91 -29.37
N GLU A 103 23.57 3.63 -29.43
CA GLU A 103 22.73 2.61 -30.06
C GLU A 103 21.37 2.47 -29.37
N TRP A 104 21.37 2.43 -28.04
CA TRP A 104 20.15 2.20 -27.30
C TRP A 104 19.29 3.45 -27.14
N VAL A 105 19.88 4.65 -27.10
CA VAL A 105 19.09 5.91 -27.18
C VAL A 105 18.46 6.05 -28.55
N GLN A 106 19.20 5.80 -29.63
CA GLN A 106 18.66 5.90 -30.98
C GLN A 106 17.51 4.91 -31.21
N ARG A 107 17.59 3.71 -30.60
CA ARG A 107 16.46 2.78 -30.54
C ARG A 107 15.26 3.39 -29.80
N ALA A 108 15.47 4.03 -28.64
CA ALA A 108 14.39 4.70 -27.91
C ALA A 108 13.75 5.86 -28.70
N VAL A 109 14.56 6.69 -29.37
CA VAL A 109 14.10 7.77 -30.26
C VAL A 109 13.26 7.19 -31.41
N ALA A 110 13.72 6.13 -32.06
CA ALA A 110 12.99 5.47 -33.14
C ALA A 110 11.64 4.91 -32.65
N VAL A 111 11.60 4.31 -31.45
CA VAL A 111 10.37 3.80 -30.84
C VAL A 111 9.42 4.94 -30.50
N ARG A 112 9.90 6.07 -29.97
CA ARG A 112 9.11 7.29 -29.74
C ARG A 112 8.46 7.78 -31.03
N GLU A 113 9.23 7.93 -32.10
CA GLU A 113 8.74 8.40 -33.41
C GLU A 113 7.72 7.44 -34.03
N VAL A 114 7.92 6.13 -33.87
CA VAL A 114 6.93 5.13 -34.30
C VAL A 114 5.65 5.25 -33.45
N SER A 115 5.76 5.39 -32.14
CA SER A 115 4.62 5.54 -31.23
C SER A 115 3.83 6.81 -31.51
N ARG A 116 4.51 7.92 -31.80
CA ARG A 116 3.90 9.19 -32.21
C ARG A 116 3.10 9.04 -33.50
N ARG A 117 3.71 8.46 -34.54
CA ARG A 117 3.05 8.23 -35.84
C ARG A 117 1.87 7.26 -35.76
N LYS A 118 1.94 6.25 -34.89
CA LYS A 118 0.88 5.25 -34.70
C LYS A 118 -0.21 5.69 -33.72
N GLY A 119 -0.06 6.84 -33.05
CA GLY A 119 -1.00 7.30 -32.02
C GLY A 119 -0.98 6.45 -30.75
N TYR A 120 0.14 5.78 -30.45
CA TYR A 120 0.32 5.03 -29.20
C TYR A 120 0.75 5.90 -28.02
N LEU A 121 1.09 7.17 -28.30
CA LEU A 121 1.36 8.16 -27.28
C LEU A 121 0.05 8.73 -26.76
N LEU A 122 -0.42 8.18 -25.64
CA LEU A 122 -1.73 8.51 -25.07
C LEU A 122 -1.69 9.72 -24.14
N ASP A 123 -0.55 9.94 -23.48
CA ASP A 123 -0.31 11.10 -22.62
C ASP A 123 0.78 11.99 -23.26
N PRO A 124 0.51 13.29 -23.51
CA PRO A 124 1.52 14.22 -24.01
C PRO A 124 2.76 14.34 -23.12
N ALA A 125 2.64 14.09 -21.80
CA ALA A 125 3.78 14.12 -20.89
C ALA A 125 4.83 13.03 -21.22
N ASP A 126 4.41 11.95 -21.88
CA ASP A 126 5.29 10.88 -22.33
C ASP A 126 6.01 11.19 -23.66
N ASP A 127 5.77 12.35 -24.30
CA ASP A 127 6.43 12.75 -25.56
C ASP A 127 7.89 13.20 -25.35
N ASN A 128 8.69 12.41 -24.65
CA ASN A 128 10.10 12.68 -24.38
C ASN A 128 10.91 11.38 -24.45
N VAL A 129 12.21 11.47 -24.74
CA VAL A 129 13.06 10.27 -24.93
C VAL A 129 13.24 9.47 -23.63
N LEU A 130 13.26 10.11 -22.46
CA LEU A 130 13.43 9.42 -21.17
C LEU A 130 12.28 8.45 -20.86
N SER A 131 11.05 8.76 -21.27
CA SER A 131 9.89 7.86 -21.12
C SER A 131 10.08 6.52 -21.85
N PHE A 132 10.92 6.48 -22.89
CA PHE A 132 11.23 5.28 -23.66
C PHE A 132 12.49 4.54 -23.19
N LEU A 133 13.17 5.05 -22.16
CA LEU A 133 14.30 4.36 -21.56
C LEU A 133 13.84 3.32 -20.53
N THR A 134 14.53 2.19 -20.56
CA THR A 134 14.38 1.07 -19.63
C THR A 134 15.16 1.31 -18.35
N LEU A 135 14.82 0.57 -17.28
CA LEU A 135 15.52 0.67 -15.99
C LEU A 135 17.06 0.52 -16.10
N PRO A 136 17.61 -0.45 -16.88
CA PRO A 136 19.06 -0.55 -17.09
C PRO A 136 19.67 0.68 -17.77
N GLN A 137 18.95 1.30 -18.73
CA GLN A 137 19.44 2.47 -19.46
C GLN A 137 19.42 3.73 -18.59
N LEU A 138 18.39 3.88 -17.75
CA LEU A 138 18.34 4.95 -16.75
C LEU A 138 19.46 4.79 -15.71
N ARG A 139 19.73 3.55 -15.29
CA ARG A 139 20.89 3.23 -14.44
C ARG A 139 22.19 3.63 -15.11
N GLU A 140 22.39 3.26 -16.38
CA GLU A 140 23.61 3.56 -17.13
C GLU A 140 23.86 5.07 -17.20
N LEU A 141 22.84 5.89 -17.52
CA LEU A 141 22.94 7.35 -17.49
C LEU A 141 23.35 7.87 -16.11
N LEU A 142 22.72 7.36 -15.05
CA LEU A 142 23.01 7.80 -13.69
C LEU A 142 24.44 7.45 -13.28
N VAL A 143 24.87 6.23 -13.58
CA VAL A 143 26.19 5.69 -13.24
C VAL A 143 27.32 6.36 -14.02
N GLN A 144 27.13 6.58 -15.32
CA GLN A 144 28.09 7.25 -16.20
C GLN A 144 28.33 8.70 -15.75
N HIS A 145 27.27 9.37 -15.30
CA HIS A 145 27.31 10.76 -14.86
C HIS A 145 27.26 10.91 -13.34
N TRP A 146 27.69 9.88 -12.58
CA TRP A 146 27.64 9.90 -11.12
C TRP A 146 28.18 11.21 -10.49
N PRO A 147 29.27 11.84 -10.97
CA PRO A 147 29.74 13.12 -10.43
C PRO A 147 28.69 14.24 -10.44
N CYS A 148 27.70 14.20 -11.33
CA CYS A 148 26.58 15.15 -11.35
C CYS A 148 25.52 14.84 -10.28
N PHE A 149 25.40 13.57 -9.87
CA PHE A 149 24.42 13.08 -8.90
C PHE A 149 24.95 13.05 -7.46
N GLU A 150 26.26 12.88 -7.29
CA GLU A 150 26.96 12.81 -5.99
C GLU A 150 26.57 13.93 -5.00
N PRO A 151 26.31 15.19 -5.41
CA PRO A 151 25.86 16.23 -4.49
C PRO A 151 24.45 16.02 -3.89
N TYR A 152 23.65 15.14 -4.48
CA TYR A 152 22.24 14.95 -4.15
C TYR A 152 21.92 13.53 -3.66
N LEU A 153 22.70 12.55 -4.10
CA LEU A 153 22.49 11.14 -3.81
C LEU A 153 23.70 10.56 -3.10
N ASP A 154 23.44 9.95 -1.94
CA ASP A 154 24.42 9.17 -1.20
C ASP A 154 24.48 7.73 -1.74
N ASP A 155 25.65 7.10 -1.56
CA ASP A 155 25.91 5.67 -1.82
C ASP A 155 25.48 5.13 -3.20
N ARG A 156 26.35 5.37 -4.20
CA ARG A 156 26.27 4.77 -5.54
C ARG A 156 26.06 3.27 -5.54
N ARG A 157 26.76 2.56 -4.64
CA ARG A 157 26.81 1.10 -4.67
C ARG A 157 25.48 0.52 -4.21
N GLU A 158 24.88 1.09 -3.17
CA GLU A 158 23.56 0.68 -2.70
C GLU A 158 22.49 0.91 -3.79
N LEU A 159 22.55 2.06 -4.48
CA LEU A 159 21.65 2.37 -5.59
C LEU A 159 21.79 1.35 -6.75
N GLU A 160 23.01 1.05 -7.18
CA GLU A 160 23.26 0.07 -8.24
C GLU A 160 22.73 -1.32 -7.87
N LEU A 161 23.01 -1.79 -6.65
CA LEU A 161 22.54 -3.09 -6.15
C LEU A 161 21.02 -3.16 -6.10
N ALA A 162 20.35 -2.11 -5.64
CA ALA A 162 18.89 -2.06 -5.60
C ALA A 162 18.27 -2.10 -7.00
N LEU A 163 18.88 -1.41 -7.98
CA LEU A 163 18.42 -1.44 -9.37
C LEU A 163 18.59 -2.82 -10.01
N ASP A 164 19.72 -3.49 -9.79
CA ASP A 164 19.96 -4.86 -10.28
C ASP A 164 18.92 -5.86 -9.73
N GLU A 165 18.55 -5.75 -8.45
CA GLU A 165 17.49 -6.56 -7.85
C GLU A 165 16.13 -6.33 -8.54
N LEU A 166 15.84 -5.10 -8.93
CA LEU A 166 14.57 -4.72 -9.56
C LEU A 166 14.49 -5.10 -11.05
N GLU A 167 15.62 -5.15 -11.77
CA GLU A 167 15.66 -5.55 -13.18
C GLU A 167 15.06 -6.95 -13.42
N VAL A 168 15.38 -7.91 -12.54
CA VAL A 168 14.82 -9.27 -12.61
C VAL A 168 13.30 -9.24 -12.44
N THR A 169 12.83 -8.51 -11.43
CA THR A 169 11.40 -8.37 -11.16
C THR A 169 10.68 -7.68 -12.32
N ARG A 170 11.28 -6.64 -12.91
CA ARG A 170 10.74 -5.94 -14.08
C ARG A 170 10.56 -6.85 -15.27
N ASN A 171 11.53 -7.70 -15.58
CA ASN A 171 11.45 -8.67 -16.67
C ASN A 171 10.39 -9.76 -16.43
N VAL A 172 10.16 -10.17 -15.18
CA VAL A 172 9.07 -11.10 -14.81
C VAL A 172 7.72 -10.43 -15.04
N VAL A 173 7.53 -9.20 -14.54
CA VAL A 173 6.29 -8.44 -14.66
C VAL A 173 5.97 -8.11 -16.11
N SER A 174 6.95 -7.64 -16.91
CA SER A 174 6.72 -7.26 -18.31
C SER A 174 6.29 -8.43 -19.21
N ARG A 175 6.63 -9.66 -18.82
CA ARG A 175 6.27 -10.89 -19.52
C ARG A 175 5.05 -11.60 -18.92
N ASN A 176 4.35 -10.97 -17.97
CA ASN A 176 3.22 -11.55 -17.24
C ASN A 176 3.54 -12.93 -16.62
N ARG A 177 4.79 -13.11 -16.15
CA ARG A 177 5.23 -14.35 -15.50
C ARG A 177 4.85 -14.35 -14.02
N ALA A 178 4.72 -15.55 -13.45
CA ALA A 178 4.35 -15.71 -12.04
C ALA A 178 5.46 -15.18 -11.11
N LEU A 179 5.05 -14.40 -10.12
CA LEU A 179 5.92 -13.87 -9.06
C LEU A 179 5.65 -14.61 -7.74
N SER A 180 6.70 -15.07 -7.07
CA SER A 180 6.57 -15.63 -5.73
C SER A 180 6.41 -14.51 -4.68
N GLU A 181 5.86 -14.85 -3.53
CA GLU A 181 5.71 -13.91 -2.42
C GLU A 181 7.05 -13.37 -1.91
N THR A 182 8.07 -14.23 -1.85
CA THR A 182 9.42 -13.85 -1.43
C THR A 182 10.06 -12.83 -2.39
N VAL A 183 9.92 -13.04 -3.70
CA VAL A 183 10.47 -12.12 -4.72
C VAL A 183 9.70 -10.79 -4.69
N LEU A 184 8.37 -10.84 -4.54
CA LEU A 184 7.57 -9.62 -4.36
C LEU A 184 8.04 -8.82 -3.14
N ALA A 185 8.16 -9.46 -1.98
CA ALA A 185 8.59 -8.79 -0.76
C ALA A 185 10.03 -8.24 -0.88
N GLN A 186 10.92 -8.90 -1.63
CA GLN A 186 12.25 -8.38 -1.93
C GLN A 186 12.18 -7.13 -2.82
N ALA A 187 11.38 -7.17 -3.90
CA ALA A 187 11.19 -6.05 -4.80
C ALA A 187 10.59 -4.83 -4.10
N GLU A 188 9.63 -5.02 -3.19
CA GLU A 188 9.04 -3.95 -2.38
C GLU A 188 10.10 -3.29 -1.49
N ARG A 189 10.91 -4.10 -0.78
CA ARG A 189 12.00 -3.56 0.04
C ARG A 189 13.05 -2.82 -0.79
N ALA A 190 13.43 -3.36 -1.94
CA ALA A 190 14.41 -2.73 -2.83
C ALA A 190 13.87 -1.40 -3.39
N SER A 191 12.61 -1.38 -3.81
CA SER A 191 11.94 -0.16 -4.30
C SER A 191 11.84 0.90 -3.21
N GLY A 192 11.45 0.52 -1.99
CA GLY A 192 11.39 1.43 -0.85
C GLY A 192 12.74 2.05 -0.49
N ARG A 193 13.81 1.25 -0.46
CA ARG A 193 15.18 1.76 -0.24
C ARG A 193 15.59 2.73 -1.34
N LEU A 194 15.38 2.36 -2.61
CA LEU A 194 15.76 3.18 -3.75
C LEU A 194 14.99 4.51 -3.79
N LEU A 195 13.68 4.50 -3.50
CA LEU A 195 12.89 5.73 -3.40
C LEU A 195 13.35 6.63 -2.25
N ALA A 196 13.83 6.05 -1.13
CA ALA A 196 14.41 6.82 -0.04
C ALA A 196 15.73 7.49 -0.47
N ILE A 197 16.63 6.75 -1.15
CA ILE A 197 17.88 7.29 -1.70
C ILE A 197 17.58 8.44 -2.69
N LEU A 198 16.67 8.19 -3.65
CA LEU A 198 16.26 9.17 -4.65
C LEU A 198 15.44 10.34 -4.08
N GLY A 199 15.00 10.27 -2.82
CA GLY A 199 14.21 11.28 -2.12
C GLY A 199 15.02 12.28 -1.30
N GLY A 200 16.35 12.10 -1.20
CA GLY A 200 17.26 12.99 -0.48
C GLY A 200 17.24 14.41 -1.07
N GLY A 201 16.54 15.34 -0.43
CA GLY A 201 16.55 16.75 -0.83
C GLY A 201 15.37 17.63 -0.43
N SER A 202 14.26 17.08 0.07
CA SER A 202 13.16 17.90 0.62
C SER A 202 13.21 17.92 2.14
N GLY A 203 13.88 18.92 2.69
CA GLY A 203 13.85 19.22 4.12
C GLY A 203 12.44 19.52 4.63
N SER A 204 11.79 18.51 5.19
CA SER A 204 10.90 18.65 6.35
C SER A 204 10.86 17.31 7.07
N GLY A 205 11.46 17.27 8.26
CA GLY A 205 11.70 16.07 9.06
C GLY A 205 10.46 15.22 9.34
N ALA A 206 10.25 14.19 8.52
CA ALA A 206 9.56 12.99 8.93
C ALA A 206 10.36 11.81 8.37
N ALA A 207 11.25 11.28 9.21
CA ALA A 207 11.90 10.01 8.94
C ALA A 207 10.82 9.00 8.56
N SER A 208 10.98 8.38 7.39
CA SER A 208 10.20 7.22 6.94
C SER A 208 10.25 6.04 7.92
N ALA A 209 11.11 6.10 8.93
CA ALA A 209 11.18 5.17 10.05
C ALA A 209 10.02 5.30 11.07
N ASP A 210 9.26 6.40 11.06
CA ASP A 210 8.18 6.68 12.03
C ASP A 210 6.77 6.61 11.41
N ARG A 211 6.71 6.25 10.12
CA ARG A 211 5.47 6.01 9.41
C ARG A 211 5.19 4.52 9.48
N LEU A 212 3.94 4.14 9.78
CA LEU A 212 3.50 2.78 9.47
C LEU A 212 3.93 2.44 8.04
N PRO A 213 4.41 1.21 7.78
CA PRO A 213 4.82 0.80 6.45
C PRO A 213 3.58 0.79 5.56
N VAL A 214 3.22 1.97 5.05
CA VAL A 214 2.15 2.09 4.09
C VAL A 214 2.75 1.72 2.77
N ASP A 215 2.20 0.64 2.25
CA ASP A 215 2.49 0.20 0.92
C ASP A 215 2.12 1.31 -0.05
N ALA A 216 3.02 1.64 -0.97
CA ALA A 216 2.76 2.69 -1.95
C ALA A 216 1.50 2.41 -2.79
N VAL A 217 1.06 1.14 -2.91
CA VAL A 217 -0.24 0.80 -3.50
C VAL A 217 -1.41 1.20 -2.61
N GLU A 218 -1.30 1.01 -1.29
CA GLU A 218 -2.34 1.40 -0.33
C GLU A 218 -2.52 2.91 -0.29
N ASP A 219 -1.44 3.69 -0.45
CA ASP A 219 -1.53 5.15 -0.61
C ASP A 219 -2.25 5.56 -1.89
N ILE A 220 -1.89 4.97 -3.03
CA ILE A 220 -2.55 5.26 -4.33
C ILE A 220 -4.04 4.86 -4.31
N VAL A 221 -4.39 3.81 -3.58
CA VAL A 221 -5.77 3.31 -3.49
C VAL A 221 -6.57 4.01 -2.37
N GLY A 222 -5.90 4.53 -1.34
CA GLY A 222 -6.53 5.18 -0.18
C GLY A 222 -7.41 6.35 -0.57
N ASP A 223 -6.97 7.16 -1.54
CA ASP A 223 -7.72 8.30 -2.10
C ASP A 223 -9.07 7.88 -2.70
N ARG A 224 -9.19 6.62 -3.17
CA ARG A 224 -10.47 6.08 -3.68
C ARG A 224 -11.48 5.85 -2.57
N TYR A 225 -11.03 5.56 -1.35
CA TYR A 225 -11.86 5.11 -0.23
C TYR A 225 -11.89 6.11 0.93
N ALA A 226 -11.83 7.41 0.64
CA ALA A 226 -11.96 8.48 1.64
C ALA A 226 -10.97 8.30 2.81
N ASP A 227 -9.70 8.13 2.46
CA ASP A 227 -8.53 7.96 3.32
C ASP A 227 -8.41 6.62 4.07
N VAL A 228 -9.23 5.63 3.70
CA VAL A 228 -9.09 4.26 4.25
C VAL A 228 -7.86 3.59 3.64
N VAL A 229 -6.84 3.41 4.47
CA VAL A 229 -5.61 2.70 4.09
C VAL A 229 -5.63 1.23 4.51
N GLY A 230 -6.56 0.82 5.36
CA GLY A 230 -6.69 -0.57 5.78
C GLY A 230 -8.05 -0.94 6.34
N VAL A 231 -8.48 -2.17 6.08
CA VAL A 231 -9.66 -2.78 6.71
C VAL A 231 -9.29 -4.16 7.23
N HIS A 232 -9.40 -4.34 8.54
CA HIS A 232 -9.15 -5.61 9.20
C HIS A 232 -10.49 -6.18 9.68
N PRO A 233 -10.73 -7.50 9.53
CA PRO A 233 -12.01 -8.09 9.90
C PRO A 233 -12.23 -8.08 11.43
N ASP A 234 -11.16 -8.01 12.21
CA ASP A 234 -11.20 -8.02 13.67
C ASP A 234 -9.95 -7.33 14.24
N ARG A 235 -9.98 -7.03 15.55
CA ARG A 235 -8.88 -6.34 16.23
C ARG A 235 -7.62 -7.20 16.35
N VAL A 236 -7.76 -8.52 16.41
CA VAL A 236 -6.61 -9.43 16.53
C VAL A 236 -5.75 -9.37 15.27
N ARG A 237 -6.39 -9.32 14.09
CA ARG A 237 -5.67 -9.18 12.82
C ARG A 237 -5.03 -7.82 12.65
N LEU A 238 -5.70 -6.75 13.07
CA LEU A 238 -5.07 -5.43 13.16
C LEU A 238 -3.79 -5.52 13.98
N GLN A 239 -3.86 -6.01 15.22
CA GLN A 239 -2.70 -6.04 16.14
C GLN A 239 -1.52 -6.90 15.66
N ARG A 240 -1.76 -7.86 14.75
CA ARG A 240 -0.68 -8.65 14.12
C ARG A 240 0.08 -7.86 13.05
N GLN A 241 -0.60 -6.95 12.36
CA GLN A 241 -0.03 -6.15 11.27
C GLN A 241 0.42 -4.77 11.76
N LEU A 242 -0.29 -4.25 12.76
CA LEU A 242 -0.08 -2.96 13.40
C LEU A 242 -0.12 -3.13 14.93
N PRO A 243 1.00 -3.56 15.54
CA PRO A 243 1.15 -3.63 16.98
C PRO A 243 0.87 -2.27 17.64
N VAL A 244 0.40 -2.30 18.89
CA VAL A 244 0.06 -1.05 19.61
C VAL A 244 1.29 -0.21 19.94
N GLU A 245 2.46 -0.84 19.97
CA GLU A 245 3.76 -0.20 20.06
C GLU A 245 4.03 0.71 18.88
N ASP A 246 3.79 0.21 17.67
CA ASP A 246 4.01 0.95 16.44
C ASP A 246 2.92 2.00 16.25
N LEU A 247 1.70 1.71 16.70
CA LEU A 247 0.57 2.64 16.64
C LEU A 247 0.75 3.87 17.57
N PHE A 248 1.21 3.67 18.81
CA PHE A 248 1.25 4.74 19.81
C PHE A 248 2.67 5.21 20.16
N GLY A 249 3.72 4.49 19.75
CA GLY A 249 5.10 4.69 20.20
C GLY A 249 5.67 6.08 19.91
N SER A 250 5.26 6.69 18.81
CA SER A 250 5.68 8.03 18.36
C SER A 250 4.55 9.06 18.36
N ALA A 251 3.48 8.80 19.11
CA ALA A 251 2.38 9.74 19.23
C ALA A 251 2.85 11.03 19.92
N ARG A 252 2.84 12.15 19.18
CA ARG A 252 2.97 13.52 19.71
C ARG A 252 1.61 14.01 20.24
N ARG A 253 0.53 13.55 19.61
CA ARG A 253 -0.84 13.80 20.03
C ARG A 253 -1.66 12.51 19.95
N LEU A 254 -2.50 12.29 20.96
CA LEU A 254 -3.41 11.15 21.01
C LEU A 254 -4.80 11.58 21.45
N ASP A 255 -5.75 11.57 20.53
CA ASP A 255 -7.16 11.83 20.81
C ASP A 255 -7.92 10.50 20.71
N ALA A 256 -8.50 10.04 21.81
CA ALA A 256 -9.12 8.72 21.88
C ALA A 256 -10.52 8.78 22.48
N VAL A 257 -11.50 8.20 21.79
CA VAL A 257 -12.90 8.11 22.22
C VAL A 257 -13.41 6.67 22.17
N GLY A 258 -14.21 6.29 23.15
CA GLY A 258 -14.89 4.99 23.16
C GLY A 258 -15.36 4.57 24.54
N ILE A 259 -15.92 3.37 24.63
CA ILE A 259 -16.49 2.82 25.86
C ILE A 259 -15.43 2.74 26.97
N GLY A 260 -14.33 2.02 26.72
CA GLY A 260 -13.29 1.76 27.70
C GLY A 260 -11.87 1.99 27.19
N LEU A 261 -11.70 2.45 25.95
CA LEU A 261 -10.40 2.64 25.30
C LEU A 261 -9.46 1.40 25.39
N ASN A 262 -10.04 0.20 25.28
CA ASN A 262 -9.34 -1.07 25.55
C ASN A 262 -8.10 -1.29 24.68
N LEU A 263 -8.04 -0.76 23.44
CA LEU A 263 -6.86 -0.94 22.59
C LEU A 263 -5.63 -0.31 23.25
N LEU A 264 -5.78 0.90 23.80
CA LEU A 264 -4.73 1.60 24.54
C LEU A 264 -4.54 1.00 25.94
N VAL A 265 -5.59 1.00 26.76
CA VAL A 265 -5.49 0.76 28.22
C VAL A 265 -5.05 -0.67 28.55
N GLN A 266 -5.44 -1.65 27.74
CA GLN A 266 -5.14 -3.07 28.03
C GLN A 266 -3.85 -3.55 27.38
N ASN A 267 -3.41 -2.93 26.27
CA ASN A 267 -2.27 -3.42 25.50
C ASN A 267 -1.04 -2.53 25.61
N TYR A 268 -1.18 -1.29 26.11
CA TYR A 268 -0.07 -0.35 26.25
C TYR A 268 0.24 -0.10 27.73
N SER A 269 1.40 -0.58 28.18
CA SER A 269 1.73 -0.58 29.62
C SER A 269 1.79 0.84 30.21
N GLY A 270 1.38 0.99 31.48
CA GLY A 270 1.48 2.27 32.19
C GLY A 270 2.89 2.86 32.24
N ARG A 271 3.95 2.04 32.26
CA ARG A 271 5.34 2.55 32.15
C ARG A 271 5.62 3.20 30.80
N ARG A 272 5.09 2.63 29.71
CA ARG A 272 5.23 3.20 28.37
C ARG A 272 4.38 4.46 28.20
N LEU A 273 3.17 4.50 28.76
CA LEU A 273 2.34 5.72 28.76
C LEU A 273 3.05 6.91 29.45
N VAL A 274 3.71 6.65 30.59
CA VAL A 274 4.53 7.67 31.26
C VAL A 274 5.68 8.14 30.37
N ARG A 275 6.42 7.22 29.73
CA ARG A 275 7.50 7.59 28.80
C ARG A 275 7.00 8.37 27.59
N LEU A 276 5.83 8.04 27.07
CA LEU A 276 5.21 8.72 25.94
C LEU A 276 4.90 10.19 26.31
N ALA A 277 4.33 10.42 27.50
CA ALA A 277 4.12 11.76 28.04
C ALA A 277 5.45 12.50 28.30
N GLU A 278 6.47 11.82 28.83
CA GLU A 278 7.82 12.39 29.04
C GLU A 278 8.51 12.79 27.72
N ALA A 279 8.21 12.08 26.63
CA ALA A 279 8.65 12.42 25.27
C ALA A 279 7.86 13.59 24.64
N GLY A 280 6.88 14.16 25.37
CA GLY A 280 6.13 15.34 24.95
C GLY A 280 4.72 15.06 24.40
N CYS A 281 4.24 13.81 24.47
CA CYS A 281 2.89 13.46 24.00
C CYS A 281 1.79 14.15 24.81
N ARG A 282 0.79 14.70 24.11
CA ARG A 282 -0.46 15.21 24.69
C ARG A 282 -1.61 14.28 24.34
N ALA A 283 -2.35 13.82 25.35
CA ALA A 283 -3.45 12.88 25.18
C ALA A 283 -4.78 13.42 25.73
N ARG A 284 -5.84 13.32 24.93
CA ARG A 284 -7.23 13.58 25.31
C ARG A 284 -8.01 12.28 25.26
N LEU A 285 -8.38 11.77 26.43
CA LEU A 285 -8.96 10.44 26.58
C LEU A 285 -10.42 10.55 27.04
N LEU A 286 -11.33 10.10 26.18
CA LEU A 286 -12.75 10.25 26.35
C LEU A 286 -13.43 8.88 26.53
N PHE A 287 -13.89 8.63 27.76
CA PHE A 287 -14.51 7.37 28.17
C PHE A 287 -16.03 7.49 28.24
N LEU A 288 -16.75 6.41 27.99
CA LEU A 288 -18.17 6.40 28.30
C LEU A 288 -18.37 6.48 29.82
N ASN A 289 -19.25 7.34 30.30
CA ASN A 289 -19.53 7.44 31.73
C ASN A 289 -20.08 6.09 32.25
N PRO A 290 -19.39 5.41 33.22
CA PRO A 290 -19.82 4.13 33.77
C PRO A 290 -21.22 4.14 34.37
N ALA A 291 -21.69 5.31 34.84
CA ALA A 291 -22.99 5.49 35.46
C ALA A 291 -24.12 5.78 34.45
N SER A 292 -23.80 6.05 33.18
CA SER A 292 -24.77 6.45 32.16
C SER A 292 -25.78 5.35 31.82
N SER A 293 -26.94 5.77 31.30
CA SER A 293 -27.95 4.86 30.75
C SER A 293 -27.44 4.15 29.49
N ALA A 294 -26.51 4.76 28.75
CA ALA A 294 -25.88 4.20 27.55
C ALA A 294 -25.10 2.91 27.86
N VAL A 295 -24.34 2.85 28.96
CA VAL A 295 -23.66 1.62 29.40
C VAL A 295 -24.67 0.50 29.65
N ARG A 296 -25.73 0.79 30.42
CA ARG A 296 -26.76 -0.21 30.77
C ARG A 296 -27.50 -0.71 29.54
N ARG A 297 -27.73 0.16 28.55
CA ARG A 297 -28.31 -0.23 27.26
C ARG A 297 -27.37 -1.17 26.52
N ARG A 298 -26.08 -0.84 26.44
CA ARG A 298 -25.09 -1.66 25.74
C ARG A 298 -24.89 -3.03 26.39
N GLU A 299 -24.91 -3.11 27.71
CA GLU A 299 -24.88 -4.39 28.45
C GLU A 299 -26.05 -5.30 28.05
N ARG A 300 -27.25 -4.75 27.94
CA ARG A 300 -28.44 -5.49 27.49
C ARG A 300 -28.33 -5.97 26.05
N GLU A 301 -27.80 -5.13 25.15
CA GLU A 301 -27.61 -5.49 23.73
C GLU A 301 -26.61 -6.64 23.55
N LEU A 302 -25.55 -6.67 24.35
CA LEU A 302 -24.52 -7.70 24.31
C LEU A 302 -24.85 -8.95 25.14
N GLY A 303 -25.95 -8.93 25.89
CA GLY A 303 -26.34 -10.04 26.77
C GLY A 303 -25.35 -10.31 27.92
N ILE A 304 -24.58 -9.31 28.33
CA ILE A 304 -23.60 -9.44 29.43
C ILE A 304 -24.22 -9.08 30.78
N LYS A 305 -23.56 -9.49 31.88
CA LYS A 305 -24.10 -9.27 33.23
C LYS A 305 -24.19 -7.77 33.52
N LYS A 306 -25.31 -7.35 34.12
CA LYS A 306 -25.54 -5.97 34.55
C LYS A 306 -24.37 -5.48 35.42
N GLY A 307 -23.82 -4.32 35.08
CA GLY A 307 -22.70 -3.68 35.77
C GLY A 307 -21.32 -4.29 35.46
N GLU A 308 -21.22 -5.28 34.58
CA GLU A 308 -19.93 -5.82 34.15
C GLU A 308 -19.15 -4.83 33.27
N MET A 309 -19.83 -4.21 32.29
CA MET A 309 -19.21 -3.20 31.44
C MET A 309 -18.90 -1.94 32.24
N SER A 310 -19.84 -1.50 33.08
CA SER A 310 -19.64 -0.35 33.97
C SER A 310 -18.36 -0.48 34.80
N ARG A 311 -18.18 -1.62 35.49
CA ARG A 311 -16.96 -1.92 36.25
C ARG A 311 -15.71 -1.98 35.38
N SER A 312 -15.80 -2.55 34.18
CA SER A 312 -14.66 -2.60 33.24
C SER A 312 -14.20 -1.20 32.82
N VAL A 313 -15.14 -0.29 32.55
CA VAL A 313 -14.81 1.09 32.17
C VAL A 313 -14.22 1.84 33.36
N GLU A 314 -14.80 1.67 34.55
CA GLU A 314 -14.30 2.27 35.78
C GLU A 314 -12.85 1.83 36.08
N MET A 315 -12.53 0.53 35.94
CA MET A 315 -11.16 0.03 36.10
C MET A 315 -10.18 0.68 35.10
N ASN A 316 -10.60 0.90 33.85
CA ASN A 316 -9.77 1.53 32.84
C ASN A 316 -9.53 3.02 33.14
N ILE A 317 -10.58 3.74 33.57
CA ILE A 317 -10.45 5.13 34.03
C ILE A 317 -9.48 5.22 35.21
N MET A 318 -9.61 4.33 36.21
CA MET A 318 -8.72 4.28 37.36
C MET A 318 -7.28 3.91 36.98
N HIS A 319 -7.08 3.08 35.95
CA HIS A 319 -5.75 2.83 35.41
C HIS A 319 -5.12 4.10 34.83
N MET A 320 -5.86 4.84 33.99
CA MET A 320 -5.35 6.07 33.39
C MET A 320 -5.12 7.18 34.42
N ARG A 321 -5.94 7.27 35.47
CA ARG A 321 -5.69 8.19 36.60
C ARG A 321 -4.36 7.87 37.28
N ARG A 322 -4.08 6.60 37.59
CA ARG A 322 -2.79 6.19 38.18
C ARG A 322 -1.60 6.47 37.26
N VAL A 323 -1.80 6.44 35.94
CA VAL A 323 -0.77 6.86 34.99
C VAL A 323 -0.56 8.38 35.06
N ARG A 324 -1.65 9.16 34.99
CA ARG A 324 -1.64 10.62 35.09
C ARG A 324 -0.95 11.11 36.38
N ASP A 325 -1.23 10.48 37.51
CA ASP A 325 -0.65 10.84 38.82
C ASP A 325 0.86 10.59 38.91
N ARG A 326 1.44 9.84 37.96
CA ARG A 326 2.88 9.59 37.85
C ARG A 326 3.57 10.53 36.86
N LEU A 327 2.82 11.36 36.14
CA LEU A 327 3.37 12.31 35.18
C LEU A 327 3.92 13.54 35.89
N ARG A 328 4.99 14.12 35.35
CA ARG A 328 5.50 15.43 35.80
C ARG A 328 4.52 16.56 35.47
N ASP A 329 3.93 16.48 34.29
CA ASP A 329 2.86 17.36 33.82
C ASP A 329 1.57 16.54 33.75
N THR A 330 0.69 16.71 34.73
CA THR A 330 -0.60 15.99 34.79
C THR A 330 -1.58 16.46 33.71
N ALA A 331 -1.38 17.64 33.13
CA ALA A 331 -2.14 18.15 31.99
C ALA A 331 -1.67 17.56 30.65
N ALA A 332 -0.61 16.74 30.65
CA ALA A 332 -0.26 15.96 29.46
C ALA A 332 -1.39 15.01 29.07
N PHE A 333 -2.06 14.40 30.07
CA PHE A 333 -3.13 13.42 29.86
C PHE A 333 -4.44 13.92 30.49
N GLU A 334 -5.35 14.40 29.65
CA GLU A 334 -6.71 14.77 30.05
C GLU A 334 -7.64 13.56 29.96
N ILE A 335 -8.41 13.33 31.03
CA ILE A 335 -9.36 12.21 31.13
C ILE A 335 -10.75 12.79 31.33
N ARG A 336 -11.66 12.51 30.40
CA ARG A 336 -13.04 12.98 30.41
C ARG A 336 -14.02 11.84 30.18
N VAL A 337 -15.29 12.09 30.54
CA VAL A 337 -16.41 11.17 30.31
C VAL A 337 -17.53 11.83 29.52
N PHE A 338 -18.22 11.04 28.70
CA PHE A 338 -19.42 11.44 27.96
C PHE A 338 -20.60 10.50 28.27
N ASP A 339 -21.83 10.97 28.09
CA ASP A 339 -23.06 10.24 28.46
C ASP A 339 -23.83 9.65 27.26
N GLU A 340 -23.40 9.96 26.03
CA GLU A 340 -24.09 9.55 24.80
C GLU A 340 -23.93 8.07 24.44
N THR A 341 -24.81 7.58 23.57
CA THR A 341 -24.71 6.20 23.07
C THR A 341 -23.45 6.05 22.21
N PRO A 342 -22.52 5.16 22.58
CA PRO A 342 -21.28 4.99 21.85
C PRO A 342 -21.56 4.36 20.47
N ARG A 343 -21.13 5.02 19.39
CA ARG A 343 -21.29 4.51 18.01
C ARG A 343 -20.04 3.82 17.49
N PHE A 344 -18.87 4.28 17.91
CA PHE A 344 -17.57 3.76 17.53
C PHE A 344 -16.54 3.99 18.65
N THR A 345 -15.39 3.33 18.55
CA THR A 345 -14.15 3.76 19.20
C THR A 345 -13.19 4.26 18.15
N ALA A 346 -12.51 5.36 18.44
CA ALA A 346 -11.47 5.91 17.57
C ALA A 346 -10.23 6.23 18.41
N TYR A 347 -9.06 6.00 17.82
CA TYR A 347 -7.77 6.45 18.32
C TYR A 347 -7.11 7.25 17.19
N LEU A 348 -7.08 8.57 17.34
CA LEU A 348 -6.50 9.53 16.42
C LEU A 348 -5.09 9.87 16.92
N VAL A 349 -4.09 9.37 16.23
CA VAL A 349 -2.67 9.59 16.51
C VAL A 349 -2.16 10.69 15.59
N ASN A 350 -1.50 11.70 16.15
CA ASN A 350 -0.94 12.85 15.41
C ASN A 350 -1.96 13.55 14.49
N GLY A 351 -3.24 13.57 14.90
CA GLY A 351 -4.35 14.01 14.04
C GLY A 351 -4.46 15.51 13.76
N ASP A 352 -3.47 16.29 14.18
CA ASP A 352 -3.30 17.70 13.83
C ASP A 352 -2.27 17.92 12.70
N GLY A 353 -1.57 16.88 12.27
CA GLY A 353 -0.58 16.92 11.20
C GLY A 353 -0.98 16.12 9.96
N SER A 354 -0.17 16.27 8.90
CA SER A 354 -0.31 15.49 7.66
C SER A 354 0.12 14.03 7.80
N ASP A 355 0.66 13.65 8.97
CA ASP A 355 1.05 12.29 9.35
C ASP A 355 0.00 11.62 10.26
N GLY A 356 -1.20 12.19 10.34
CA GLY A 356 -2.29 11.68 11.16
C GLY A 356 -2.68 10.24 10.82
N LEU A 357 -3.04 9.46 11.83
CA LEU A 357 -3.50 8.09 11.68
C LEU A 357 -4.66 7.82 12.62
N ALA A 358 -5.76 7.26 12.11
CA ALA A 358 -6.90 6.87 12.93
C ALA A 358 -7.10 5.35 12.90
N VAL A 359 -7.31 4.76 14.06
CA VAL A 359 -7.88 3.40 14.17
C VAL A 359 -9.30 3.52 14.64
N VAL A 360 -10.25 3.18 13.77
CA VAL A 360 -11.69 3.35 14.02
C VAL A 360 -12.40 2.01 13.97
N GLN A 361 -13.23 1.75 14.97
CA GLN A 361 -14.01 0.53 15.04
C GLN A 361 -15.43 0.81 15.51
N SER A 362 -16.41 0.40 14.69
CA SER A 362 -17.83 0.57 14.98
C SER A 362 -18.31 -0.40 16.06
N TYR A 363 -19.25 0.06 16.89
CA TYR A 363 -19.93 -0.79 17.86
C TYR A 363 -21.12 -1.50 17.23
N LEU A 364 -20.89 -2.70 16.69
CA LEU A 364 -21.96 -3.53 16.13
C LEU A 364 -22.92 -4.00 17.22
N ARG A 365 -24.21 -4.17 16.89
CA ARG A 365 -25.26 -4.52 17.85
C ARG A 365 -24.96 -5.77 18.69
N LYS A 366 -24.44 -6.83 18.06
CA LYS A 366 -24.23 -8.16 18.69
C LYS A 366 -22.77 -8.57 18.84
N ALA A 367 -21.82 -7.77 18.35
CA ALA A 367 -20.41 -8.12 18.39
C ALA A 367 -19.69 -7.37 19.51
N ARG A 368 -18.73 -8.04 20.14
CA ARG A 368 -17.80 -7.37 21.07
C ARG A 368 -16.79 -6.54 20.27
N GLY A 369 -16.16 -5.57 20.93
CA GLY A 369 -15.12 -4.74 20.30
C GLY A 369 -13.89 -5.51 19.80
N MET A 370 -13.73 -6.81 20.09
CA MET A 370 -12.66 -7.60 19.48
C MET A 370 -13.02 -8.13 18.09
N GLU A 371 -14.31 -8.35 17.83
CA GLU A 371 -14.85 -9.07 16.66
C GLU A 371 -15.33 -8.14 15.55
N ALA A 372 -15.48 -6.85 15.86
CA ALA A 372 -15.93 -5.86 14.88
C ALA A 372 -14.79 -5.49 13.92
N PRO A 373 -15.09 -5.25 12.63
CA PRO A 373 -14.11 -4.76 11.67
C PRO A 373 -13.48 -3.46 12.12
N VAL A 374 -12.21 -3.28 11.80
CA VAL A 374 -11.42 -2.09 12.13
C VAL A 374 -10.98 -1.41 10.85
N LEU A 375 -11.22 -0.11 10.78
CA LEU A 375 -10.73 0.78 9.73
C LEU A 375 -9.46 1.46 10.21
N VAL A 376 -8.46 1.52 9.34
CA VAL A 376 -7.27 2.34 9.51
C VAL A 376 -7.38 3.48 8.50
N LEU A 377 -7.38 4.71 9.01
CA LEU A 377 -7.54 5.93 8.23
C LEU A 377 -6.26 6.76 8.31
N ARG A 378 -5.96 7.50 7.25
CA ARG A 378 -4.82 8.43 7.21
C ARG A 378 -5.33 9.87 7.19
N GLY A 379 -4.77 10.72 8.05
CA GLY A 379 -4.99 12.16 8.01
C GLY A 379 -4.07 12.81 6.97
N GLY A 380 -4.43 14.01 6.52
CA GLY A 380 -3.59 14.79 5.58
C GLY A 380 -3.70 14.39 4.11
N GLY A 381 -4.53 13.40 3.77
CA GLY A 381 -4.92 13.16 2.39
C GLY A 381 -5.89 14.25 1.92
N THR A 382 -5.45 15.12 1.01
CA THR A 382 -6.41 15.76 0.12
C THR A 382 -6.83 14.69 -0.87
N VAL A 383 -8.11 14.32 -0.88
CA VAL A 383 -8.68 13.54 -1.98
C VAL A 383 -8.59 14.42 -3.22
N VAL A 384 -7.46 14.38 -3.93
CA VAL A 384 -7.29 15.10 -5.20
C VAL A 384 -8.07 14.30 -6.25
N ARG A 385 -9.38 14.55 -6.29
CA ARG A 385 -10.20 14.22 -7.45
C ARG A 385 -10.07 15.38 -8.42
N ASP A 386 -9.49 15.10 -9.59
CA ASP A 386 -9.35 16.04 -10.71
C ASP A 386 -10.53 17.02 -10.79
N GLY A 387 -10.25 18.30 -10.57
CA GLY A 387 -11.19 19.41 -10.80
C GLY A 387 -12.38 19.54 -9.85
N ARG A 388 -12.39 18.88 -8.68
CA ARG A 388 -13.42 19.07 -7.64
C ARG A 388 -12.84 19.71 -6.38
N GLU A 389 -13.69 20.46 -5.65
CA GLU A 389 -13.32 20.96 -4.32
C GLU A 389 -12.90 19.78 -3.42
N PRO A 390 -11.87 19.97 -2.57
CA PRO A 390 -11.40 18.93 -1.66
C PRO A 390 -12.54 18.52 -0.70
N GLU A 391 -13.11 17.34 -0.91
CA GLU A 391 -14.06 16.73 0.04
C GLU A 391 -13.30 16.20 1.26
N HIS A 392 -13.81 16.48 2.46
CA HIS A 392 -13.27 15.92 3.69
C HIS A 392 -13.41 14.39 3.69
N GLY A 393 -12.30 13.66 3.86
CA GLY A 393 -12.34 12.20 3.98
C GLY A 393 -12.76 11.72 5.38
N LEU A 394 -12.76 10.40 5.59
CA LEU A 394 -13.29 9.81 6.82
C LEU A 394 -12.48 10.21 8.06
N PHE A 395 -11.17 10.45 7.92
CA PHE A 395 -10.33 10.85 9.04
C PHE A 395 -10.87 12.14 9.69
N GLU A 396 -11.13 13.15 8.87
CA GLU A 396 -11.66 14.44 9.31
C GLU A 396 -13.04 14.32 9.93
N THR A 397 -13.91 13.48 9.34
CA THR A 397 -15.23 13.20 9.93
C THR A 397 -15.12 12.66 11.37
N TYR A 398 -14.23 11.69 11.62
CA TYR A 398 -14.05 11.16 12.97
C TYR A 398 -13.34 12.13 13.92
N ARG A 399 -12.51 13.03 13.40
CA ARG A 399 -11.88 14.11 14.17
C ARG A 399 -12.92 15.14 14.62
N GLU A 400 -13.80 15.58 13.72
CA GLU A 400 -14.90 16.49 14.04
C GLU A 400 -15.86 15.89 15.07
N GLU A 401 -16.23 14.62 14.90
CA GLU A 401 -17.03 13.88 15.88
C GLU A 401 -16.31 13.82 17.24
N PHE A 402 -15.00 13.57 17.27
CA PHE A 402 -14.24 13.62 18.51
C PHE A 402 -14.33 14.99 19.19
N GLU A 403 -14.10 16.08 18.45
CA GLU A 403 -14.15 17.44 19.00
C GLU A 403 -15.54 17.81 19.53
N SER A 404 -16.61 17.39 18.82
CA SER A 404 -17.98 17.58 19.28
C SER A 404 -18.23 16.90 20.63
N VAL A 405 -17.89 15.61 20.76
CA VAL A 405 -18.10 14.89 22.02
C VAL A 405 -17.15 15.41 23.11
N TRP A 406 -15.95 15.87 22.75
CA TRP A 406 -15.01 16.48 23.68
C TRP A 406 -15.55 17.78 24.30
N ALA A 407 -16.18 18.64 23.49
CA ALA A 407 -16.79 19.89 23.95
C ALA A 407 -17.92 19.65 24.97
N ASP A 408 -18.73 18.60 24.76
CA ASP A 408 -19.85 18.23 25.64
C ASP A 408 -19.46 17.32 26.82
N SER A 409 -18.19 16.91 26.89
CA SER A 409 -17.69 15.98 27.90
C SER A 409 -17.40 16.65 29.26
N ARG A 410 -17.31 15.82 30.30
CA ARG A 410 -16.99 16.26 31.68
C ARG A 410 -15.65 15.70 32.14
N PRO A 411 -14.80 16.49 32.82
CA PRO A 411 -13.55 15.97 33.38
C PRO A 411 -13.80 14.93 34.47
N VAL A 412 -12.93 13.93 34.53
CA VAL A 412 -12.90 12.99 35.66
C VAL A 412 -12.03 13.58 36.76
N SER A 413 -12.69 14.01 37.84
CA SER A 413 -12.06 14.51 39.08
C SER A 413 -11.22 13.45 39.76
#